data_AF-A0A383BF30-F1
#
_entry.id   AF-A0A383BF30-F1
#
_cell.length_a   1.000
_cell.length_b   1.000
_cell.length_c   1.000
_cell.angle_alpha   90.00
_cell.angle_beta   90.00
_cell.angle_gamma   90.00
#
_symmetry.space_group_name_H-M   'P 1'
#
loop_
_entity.id
_entity.type
_entity.pdbx_description
1 polymer ?
#
loop_
_entity_poly.entity_id
_entity_poly.type
_entity_poly.pdbx_seq_one_letter_code
_entity_poly.pdbx_strand_id
1 'polypeptide(L)'
;MVASPHKMEDPLLQALSENGDNLVAGLKTIARSEMCVILTDGVVVGLNLDGSKITDAGLKKLTTLNKMRWIGLARSAVTDSG
;
A
#
# COMPACT_ATOMS: atom_id res chain seq x y z
N MET A 1 -23.77 -7.68 22.87
CA MET A 1 -22.35 -7.82 22.44
C MET A 1 -22.36 -8.32 21.01
N VAL A 2 -22.47 -7.43 20.03
CA VAL A 2 -22.21 -7.77 18.64
C VAL A 2 -20.81 -7.21 18.40
N ALA A 3 -19.83 -8.08 18.20
CA ALA A 3 -18.52 -7.61 17.77
C ALA A 3 -18.74 -6.81 16.49
N SER A 4 -18.51 -5.50 16.55
CA SER A 4 -18.53 -4.62 15.38
C SER A 4 -17.71 -5.28 14.28
N PRO A 5 -18.20 -5.37 13.03
CA PRO A 5 -17.42 -5.96 11.96
C PRO A 5 -16.12 -5.19 11.91
N HIS A 6 -15.02 -5.91 12.11
CA HIS A 6 -13.68 -5.40 11.97
C HIS A 6 -13.62 -4.62 10.67
N LYS A 7 -13.61 -3.28 10.77
CA LYS A 7 -13.27 -2.39 9.66
C LYS A 7 -11.81 -2.71 9.35
N MET A 8 -11.57 -3.72 8.52
CA MET A 8 -10.31 -3.92 7.81
C MET A 8 -10.23 -2.77 6.81
N GLU A 9 -9.98 -1.56 7.30
CA GLU A 9 -9.72 -0.42 6.44
C GLU A 9 -8.36 -0.69 5.79
N ASP A 10 -8.36 -0.68 4.45
CA ASP A 10 -7.15 -0.86 3.67
C ASP A 10 -6.11 0.16 4.16
N PRO A 11 -4.96 -0.28 4.70
CA PRO A 11 -4.00 0.61 5.32
C PRO A 11 -3.45 1.64 4.31
N LEU A 12 -3.44 1.33 3.02
CA LEU A 12 -3.04 2.27 1.98
C LEU A 12 -4.12 3.34 1.75
N LEU A 13 -5.41 2.96 1.71
CA LEU A 13 -6.50 3.93 1.58
C LEU A 13 -6.61 4.84 2.82
N GLN A 14 -6.38 4.26 4.01
CA GLN A 14 -6.26 4.99 5.26
C GLN A 14 -5.11 6.00 5.19
N ALA A 15 -3.91 5.54 4.84
CA ALA A 15 -2.73 6.39 4.77
C ALA A 15 -2.84 7.47 3.69
N LEU A 16 -3.49 7.19 2.55
CA LEU A 16 -3.80 8.20 1.54
C LEU A 16 -4.74 9.28 2.08
N SER A 17 -5.76 8.89 2.82
CA SER A 17 -6.70 9.83 3.44
C SER A 17 -6.00 10.73 4.46
N GLU A 18 -5.04 10.18 5.21
CA GLU A 18 -4.23 10.91 6.20
C GLU A 18 -3.17 11.83 5.55
N ASN A 19 -2.70 11.50 4.34
CA ASN A 19 -1.65 12.23 3.63
C ASN A 19 -2.17 13.09 2.45
N GLY A 20 -3.48 13.36 2.38
CA GLY A 20 -4.08 14.20 1.34
C GLY A 20 -3.88 13.65 -0.07
N ASP A 21 -4.11 12.35 -0.27
CA ASP A 21 -3.90 11.60 -1.51
C ASP A 21 -2.44 11.55 -2.00
N ASN A 22 -1.46 11.98 -1.19
CA ASN A 22 -0.06 11.83 -1.52
C ASN A 22 0.36 10.37 -1.38
N LEU A 23 0.42 9.67 -2.51
CA LEU A 23 0.76 8.25 -2.55
C LEU A 23 2.13 7.94 -1.96
N VAL A 24 3.14 8.76 -2.25
CA VAL A 24 4.50 8.53 -1.73
C VAL A 24 4.53 8.69 -0.20
N ALA A 25 3.84 9.68 0.33
CA ALA A 25 3.76 9.89 1.77
C ALA A 25 2.96 8.78 2.46
N GLY A 26 1.80 8.41 1.91
CA GLY A 26 0.99 7.29 2.42
C GLY A 26 1.74 5.96 2.38
N LEU A 27 2.51 5.71 1.32
CA LEU A 27 3.39 4.55 1.21
C LEU A 27 4.46 4.54 2.29
N LYS A 28 5.08 5.68 2.60
CA LYS A 28 6.04 5.80 3.71
C LYS A 28 5.40 5.57 5.07
N THR A 29 4.11 5.87 5.24
CA THR A 29 3.38 5.61 6.48
C THR A 29 3.14 4.11 6.70
N ILE A 30 2.82 3.36 5.64
CA ILE A 30 2.55 1.91 5.74
C ILE A 30 3.80 1.03 5.61
N ALA A 31 4.80 1.47 4.84
CA ALA A 31 6.09 0.82 4.72
C ALA A 31 6.94 1.22 5.95
N ARG A 32 6.82 0.46 7.04
CA ARG A 32 7.67 0.67 8.23
C ARG A 32 9.16 0.60 7.83
N SER A 33 9.95 1.44 8.49
CA SER A 33 11.36 1.85 8.26
C SER A 33 12.41 0.82 7.82
N GLU A 34 12.08 -0.47 7.68
CA GLU A 34 12.96 -1.55 7.25
C GLU A 34 12.62 -2.04 5.82
N MET A 35 11.64 -1.40 5.17
CA MET A 35 11.05 -1.86 3.91
C MET A 35 11.37 -0.91 2.76
N CYS A 36 12.04 -1.43 1.75
CA CYS A 36 12.70 -0.66 0.69
C CYS A 36 11.69 0.01 -0.25
N VAL A 37 11.42 1.31 -0.05
CA VAL A 37 11.00 2.18 -1.15
C VAL A 37 12.29 2.54 -1.90
N ILE A 38 12.58 1.87 -3.01
CA ILE A 38 13.70 2.29 -3.86
C ILE A 38 13.25 3.60 -4.52
N LEU A 39 13.80 4.71 -4.02
CA LEU A 39 13.65 6.04 -4.61
C LEU A 39 14.87 6.29 -5.50
N THR A 40 14.74 6.07 -6.80
CA THR A 40 15.72 6.60 -7.76
C THR A 40 15.24 8.01 -8.13
N ASP A 41 15.94 9.05 -7.69
CA ASP A 41 15.58 10.45 -7.97
C ASP A 41 14.14 10.84 -7.55
N GLY A 42 13.65 10.30 -6.43
CA GLY A 42 12.29 10.56 -5.94
C GLY A 42 11.18 9.72 -6.59
N VAL A 43 11.53 8.78 -7.45
CA VAL A 43 10.61 7.87 -8.12
C VAL A 43 10.58 6.52 -7.41
N VAL A 44 9.37 6.04 -7.06
CA VAL A 44 9.17 4.70 -6.49
C VAL A 44 9.33 3.63 -7.57
N VAL A 45 10.39 2.82 -7.51
CA VAL A 45 10.63 1.73 -8.47
C VAL A 45 10.45 0.33 -7.85
N GLY A 46 10.48 0.21 -6.54
CA GLY A 46 10.28 -1.04 -5.82
C GLY A 46 9.51 -0.80 -4.53
N LEU A 47 8.54 -1.66 -4.24
CA LEU A 47 7.71 -1.54 -3.04
C LEU A 47 7.43 -2.92 -2.45
N ASN A 48 7.85 -3.16 -1.21
CA ASN A 48 7.47 -4.38 -0.52
C ASN A 48 6.31 -4.07 0.45
N LEU A 49 5.19 -4.76 0.27
CA LEU A 49 3.99 -4.70 1.12
C LEU A 49 3.65 -6.08 1.70
N ASP A 50 4.63 -7.00 1.76
CA ASP A 50 4.44 -8.33 2.33
C ASP A 50 3.89 -8.24 3.77
N GLY A 51 2.86 -9.03 4.06
CA GLY A 51 2.16 -9.04 5.35
C GLY A 51 1.28 -7.81 5.61
N SER A 52 1.20 -6.86 4.67
CA SER A 52 0.28 -5.73 4.76
C SER A 52 -1.12 -6.14 4.34
N LYS A 53 -2.14 -5.67 5.08
CA LYS A 53 -3.56 -5.97 4.80
C LYS A 53 -4.14 -5.12 3.66
N ILE A 54 -3.34 -4.80 2.64
CA ILE A 54 -3.83 -4.06 1.47
C ILE A 54 -4.84 -4.92 0.71
N THR A 55 -5.81 -4.27 0.10
CA THR A 55 -6.85 -4.88 -0.73
C THR A 55 -6.66 -4.50 -2.20
N ASP A 56 -7.44 -5.10 -3.09
CA ASP A 56 -7.49 -4.75 -4.52
C ASP A 56 -7.75 -3.26 -4.77
N ALA A 57 -8.52 -2.61 -3.88
CA ALA A 57 -8.81 -1.19 -3.98
C ALA A 57 -7.59 -0.31 -3.67
N GLY A 58 -6.79 -0.67 -2.65
CA GLY A 58 -5.50 -0.04 -2.39
C GLY A 58 -4.51 -0.30 -3.52
N LEU A 59 -4.43 -1.54 -4.02
CA LEU A 59 -3.54 -1.90 -5.13
C LEU A 59 -3.82 -1.07 -6.40
N LYS A 60 -5.09 -0.82 -6.72
CA LYS A 60 -5.48 0.06 -7.84
C LYS A 60 -4.89 1.47 -7.73
N LYS A 61 -4.67 2.00 -6.53
CA LYS A 61 -4.02 3.31 -6.34
C LYS A 61 -2.53 3.28 -6.73
N LEU A 62 -1.88 2.13 -6.60
CA LEU A 62 -0.48 1.92 -6.97
C LEU A 62 -0.25 1.89 -8.50
N THR A 63 -1.30 1.74 -9.30
CA THR A 63 -1.21 1.81 -10.77
C THR A 63 -0.71 3.17 -11.29
N THR A 64 -0.82 4.22 -10.47
CA THR A 64 -0.29 5.55 -10.79
C THR A 64 1.25 5.61 -10.76
N LEU A 65 1.91 4.62 -10.13
CA LEU A 65 3.36 4.47 -10.09
C LEU A 65 3.86 3.83 -11.39
N ASN A 66 3.81 4.61 -12.46
CA ASN A 66 4.20 4.22 -13.83
C ASN A 66 5.66 3.77 -14.01
N LYS A 67 6.52 3.98 -13.01
CA LYS A 67 7.93 3.55 -13.00
C LYS A 67 8.17 2.35 -12.08
N MET A 68 7.15 1.81 -11.43
CA MET A 68 7.28 0.66 -10.54
C MET A 68 7.71 -0.58 -11.34
N ARG A 69 8.74 -1.25 -10.83
CA ARG A 69 9.37 -2.44 -11.43
C ARG A 69 9.11 -3.70 -10.61
N TRP A 70 8.93 -3.54 -9.31
CA TRP A 70 8.78 -4.66 -8.39
C TRP A 70 7.79 -4.32 -7.27
N ILE A 71 6.89 -5.26 -6.96
CA ILE A 71 5.98 -5.17 -5.83
C ILE A 71 5.93 -6.51 -5.07
N GLY A 72 6.12 -6.46 -3.76
CA GLY A 72 5.89 -7.58 -2.84
C GLY A 72 4.49 -7.50 -2.25
N LEU A 73 3.70 -8.55 -2.38
CA LEU A 73 2.31 -8.65 -1.88
C LEU A 73 2.05 -9.95 -1.12
N ALA A 74 3.10 -10.68 -0.73
CA ALA A 74 2.96 -11.95 -0.05
C ALA A 74 2.19 -11.76 1.25
N ARG A 75 1.23 -12.65 1.56
CA ARG A 75 0.37 -12.56 2.75
C ARG A 75 -0.43 -11.25 2.84
N SER A 76 -0.77 -10.63 1.70
CA SER A 76 -1.71 -9.51 1.62
C SER A 76 -3.17 -9.98 1.52
N ALA A 77 -4.11 -9.02 1.49
CA ALA A 77 -5.54 -9.28 1.26
C ALA A 77 -5.95 -8.98 -0.20
N VAL A 78 -4.98 -8.89 -1.11
CA VAL A 78 -5.21 -8.81 -2.56
C VAL A 78 -5.74 -10.17 -3.05
N THR A 79 -6.73 -10.13 -3.92
CA THR A 79 -7.36 -11.33 -4.52
C THR A 79 -6.97 -11.47 -5.99
N ASP A 80 -7.37 -12.58 -6.62
CA ASP A 80 -7.17 -12.79 -8.07
C ASP A 80 -7.89 -11.75 -8.95
N SER A 81 -8.74 -10.90 -8.36
CA SER A 81 -9.43 -9.79 -9.05
C SER A 81 -8.62 -8.49 -9.08
N GLY A 82 -7.55 -8.42 -8.29
CA GLY A 82 -6.73 -7.22 -8.05
C GLY A 82 -5.78 -6.85 -9.17
#